data_AF-A0A9P9LY43-F1
#
_entry.id   AF-A0A9P9LY43-F1
#
_cell.length_a   1.000
_cell.length_b   1.000
_cell.length_c   1.000
_cell.angle_alpha   90.00
_cell.angle_beta   90.00
_cell.angle_gamma   90.00
#
_symmetry.space_group_name_H-M   'P 1'
#
loop_
_entity.id
_entity.type
_entity.pdbx_description
1 polymer ?
#
loop_
_entity_poly.entity_id
_entity_poly.type
_entity_poly.pdbx_seq_one_letter_code
_entity_poly.pdbx_strand_id
1 'polypeptide(L)'
;MSPIVFFSPGLKPDTRLTVFDQEFQVHSMILKLHSAFFRKFLDSADKTSIASNGQPFKYDWVTKVDAKEEWHLVCRGAKAQTSAFEKFLCAVYNHPYAIVDANEFLELVELADYYCALPTLSRTFDGAMMRSPQFVTDIRYKSLDLLVAATKIRNALLFREALVWIVGPHNHPEYRNLNDRRLRSLARCAHGEISTRISTVMQHLLTRAHDMTTFRFAHNFDAAALDPHAIDNIIYGDAMTFPSYFRNLVVGFPELSNLKSIHQLLENRLKLSGSHLVAGEANEGLADYFLCASVADEDLPWDPEELDF
;
A
#
# COMPACT_ATOMS: atom_id res chain seq x y z
N MET A 1 11.39 32.23 -4.34
CA MET A 1 12.08 30.95 -4.61
C MET A 1 12.59 30.98 -6.04
N SER A 2 13.66 30.24 -6.37
CA SER A 2 14.10 30.12 -7.76
C SER A 2 13.16 29.19 -8.54
N PRO A 3 12.87 29.46 -9.82
CA PRO A 3 12.07 28.56 -10.65
C PRO A 3 12.70 27.16 -10.76
N ILE A 4 11.88 26.12 -10.70
CA ILE A 4 12.27 24.74 -11.00
C ILE A 4 12.02 24.50 -12.49
N VAL A 5 13.07 24.15 -13.23
CA VAL A 5 13.00 23.98 -14.69
C VAL A 5 13.12 22.51 -15.03
N PHE A 6 12.10 21.96 -15.70
CA PHE A 6 12.13 20.60 -16.21
C PHE A 6 12.66 20.60 -17.64
N PHE A 7 13.83 19.99 -17.83
CA PHE A 7 14.50 19.92 -19.12
C PHE A 7 14.02 18.73 -19.96
N SER A 8 14.00 18.90 -21.29
CA SER A 8 13.84 17.82 -22.25
C SER A 8 14.70 18.12 -23.48
N PRO A 9 15.53 17.18 -23.97
CA PRO A 9 16.47 17.45 -25.06
C PRO A 9 15.79 18.03 -26.31
N GLY A 10 16.30 19.17 -26.79
CA GLY A 10 15.80 19.82 -28.00
C GLY A 10 14.51 20.65 -27.81
N LEU A 11 13.96 20.72 -26.60
CA LEU A 11 12.78 21.51 -26.28
C LEU A 11 13.13 22.68 -25.35
N LYS A 12 12.42 23.80 -25.52
CA LYS A 12 12.43 24.92 -24.58
C LYS A 12 11.13 24.91 -23.80
N PRO A 13 11.16 25.10 -22.46
CA PRO A 13 9.95 25.23 -21.68
C PRO A 13 9.05 26.33 -22.24
N ASP A 14 7.78 26.00 -22.49
CA ASP A 14 6.77 26.89 -23.06
C ASP A 14 5.61 27.12 -22.09
N THR A 15 5.65 26.51 -20.91
CA THR A 15 4.58 26.55 -19.92
C THR A 15 5.13 26.89 -18.56
N ARG A 16 4.57 27.92 -17.92
CA ARG A 16 4.82 28.27 -16.53
C ARG A 16 3.63 27.83 -15.67
N LEU A 17 3.91 27.03 -14.64
CA LEU A 17 2.95 26.64 -13.61
C LEU A 17 3.44 27.18 -12.26
N THR A 18 2.60 27.90 -11.55
CA THR A 18 2.89 28.43 -10.22
C THR A 18 1.99 27.73 -9.21
N VAL A 19 2.61 26.89 -8.37
CA VAL A 19 1.94 26.17 -7.28
C VAL A 19 2.37 26.83 -5.98
N PHE A 20 1.43 27.55 -5.35
CA PHE A 20 1.71 28.48 -4.25
C PHE A 20 2.78 29.50 -4.67
N ASP A 21 3.94 29.50 -3.99
CA ASP A 21 5.05 30.42 -4.25
C ASP A 21 6.17 29.78 -5.11
N GLN A 22 5.97 28.53 -5.56
CA GLN A 22 6.95 27.80 -6.37
C GLN A 22 6.56 27.84 -7.85
N GLU A 23 7.48 28.37 -8.66
CA GLU A 23 7.37 28.39 -10.11
C GLU A 23 7.98 27.12 -10.71
N PHE A 24 7.28 26.52 -11.67
CA PHE A 24 7.71 25.40 -12.49
C PHE A 24 7.68 25.79 -13.96
N GLN A 25 8.79 25.59 -14.67
CA GLN A 25 8.90 25.80 -16.11
C GLN A 25 8.94 24.43 -16.80
N VAL A 26 7.93 24.16 -17.61
CA VAL A 26 7.63 22.84 -18.18
C VAL A 26 7.23 22.94 -19.67
N HIS A 27 7.00 21.79 -20.31
CA HIS A 27 6.64 21.66 -21.71
C HIS A 27 5.18 21.22 -21.85
N SER A 28 4.36 22.04 -22.48
CA SER A 28 2.95 21.77 -22.72
C SER A 28 2.75 20.43 -23.42
N MET A 29 3.60 20.12 -24.41
CA MET A 29 3.54 18.86 -25.16
C MET A 29 3.69 17.63 -24.26
N ILE A 30 4.63 17.66 -23.30
CA ILE A 30 4.87 16.54 -22.38
C ILE A 30 3.70 16.39 -21.40
N LEU A 31 3.19 17.51 -20.87
CA LEU A 31 2.01 17.50 -20.02
C LEU A 31 0.80 16.86 -20.73
N LYS A 32 0.49 17.27 -21.98
CA LYS A 32 -0.63 16.71 -22.76
C LYS A 32 -0.46 15.25 -23.13
N LEU A 33 0.79 14.80 -23.30
CA LEU A 33 1.10 13.40 -23.58
C LEU A 33 0.73 12.51 -22.39
N HIS A 34 1.04 12.95 -21.17
CA HIS A 34 0.93 12.15 -19.95
C HIS A 34 -0.28 12.43 -19.06
N SER A 35 -1.14 13.38 -19.47
CA SER A 35 -2.33 13.78 -18.72
C SER A 35 -3.46 14.18 -19.66
N ALA A 36 -4.58 13.45 -19.56
CA ALA A 36 -5.79 13.78 -20.31
C ALA A 36 -6.39 15.13 -19.85
N PHE A 37 -6.17 15.50 -18.58
CA PHE A 37 -6.52 16.82 -18.06
C PHE A 37 -5.80 17.92 -18.84
N PHE A 38 -4.46 17.89 -18.91
CA PHE A 38 -3.71 18.95 -19.59
C PHE A 38 -3.99 18.98 -21.10
N ARG A 39 -4.28 17.83 -21.72
CA ARG A 39 -4.71 17.75 -23.13
C ARG A 39 -6.00 18.53 -23.39
N LYS A 40 -7.00 18.42 -22.52
CA LYS A 40 -8.26 19.16 -22.63
C LYS A 40 -8.13 20.60 -22.14
N PHE A 41 -7.39 20.81 -21.06
CA PHE A 41 -7.33 22.07 -20.33
C PHE A 41 -6.48 23.12 -21.04
N LEU A 42 -5.34 22.75 -21.62
CA LEU A 42 -4.41 23.71 -22.25
C LEU A 42 -4.88 24.16 -23.64
N ASP A 43 -5.77 23.41 -24.29
CA ASP A 43 -6.26 23.73 -25.65
C ASP A 43 -7.73 24.22 -25.66
N SER A 44 -8.32 24.52 -24.50
CA SER A 44 -9.70 25.04 -24.44
C SER A 44 -9.77 26.48 -24.97
N ALA A 45 -10.78 26.76 -25.81
CA ALA A 45 -10.97 28.04 -26.51
C ALA A 45 -11.03 29.28 -25.59
N ASP A 46 -11.50 29.11 -24.34
CA ASP A 46 -11.56 30.19 -23.34
C ASP A 46 -10.18 30.60 -22.78
N LYS A 47 -9.12 29.88 -23.14
CA LYS A 47 -7.76 30.00 -22.58
C LYS A 47 -6.68 30.23 -23.64
N THR A 48 -7.06 30.20 -24.92
CA THR A 48 -6.18 30.56 -26.03
C THR A 48 -5.93 32.07 -26.01
N SER A 49 -4.71 32.44 -25.59
CA SER A 49 -4.08 33.76 -25.60
C SER A 49 -4.15 34.62 -24.31
N ILE A 50 -3.40 34.19 -23.28
CA ILE A 50 -2.67 35.13 -22.39
C ILE A 50 -1.19 35.17 -22.82
N ALA A 51 -0.91 35.04 -24.12
CA ALA A 51 0.35 35.53 -24.67
C ALA A 51 0.20 37.05 -24.79
N SER A 52 0.26 37.75 -23.65
CA SER A 52 0.40 39.20 -23.64
C SER A 52 1.73 39.52 -24.31
N ASN A 53 1.66 40.32 -25.39
CA ASN A 53 2.79 40.71 -26.23
C ASN A 53 4.06 40.97 -25.39
N GLY A 54 5.04 40.06 -25.45
CA GLY A 54 6.34 40.18 -24.77
C GLY A 54 6.68 39.13 -23.69
N GLN A 55 5.78 38.21 -23.33
CA GLN A 55 6.10 37.12 -22.38
C GLN A 55 6.76 35.90 -23.06
N PRO A 56 7.75 35.23 -22.44
CA PRO A 56 8.48 34.11 -23.03
C PRO A 56 7.73 32.76 -23.01
N PHE A 57 6.61 32.65 -22.27
CA PHE A 57 5.85 31.41 -22.11
C PHE A 57 4.51 31.45 -22.86
N LYS A 58 4.15 30.32 -23.48
CA LYS A 58 2.87 30.10 -24.18
C LYS A 58 1.70 29.98 -23.20
N TYR A 59 1.95 29.43 -22.02
CA TYR A 59 0.96 29.25 -20.96
C TYR A 59 1.51 29.74 -19.63
N ASP A 60 0.68 30.42 -18.84
CA ASP A 60 1.01 30.90 -17.50
C ASP A 60 -0.17 30.64 -16.55
N TRP A 61 0.03 29.82 -15.53
CA TRP A 61 -1.02 29.35 -14.63
C TRP A 61 -0.62 29.52 -13.18
N VAL A 62 -1.48 30.16 -12.38
CA VAL A 62 -1.29 30.34 -10.95
C VAL A 62 -2.40 29.64 -10.19
N THR A 63 -2.06 29.06 -9.04
CA THR A 63 -3.05 28.55 -8.09
C THR A 63 -4.04 29.66 -7.64
N LYS A 64 -5.35 29.53 -7.94
CA LYS A 64 -6.43 30.43 -7.47
C LYS A 64 -7.25 29.92 -6.26
N VAL A 65 -7.09 30.55 -5.10
CA VAL A 65 -7.86 30.25 -3.87
C VAL A 65 -9.27 30.81 -3.89
N ASP A 66 -10.26 29.95 -3.66
CA ASP A 66 -11.67 30.31 -3.61
C ASP A 66 -12.12 30.67 -2.17
N ALA A 67 -13.21 31.42 -2.07
CA ALA A 67 -13.70 32.01 -0.82
C ALA A 67 -14.51 31.02 0.06
N LYS A 68 -14.70 29.77 -0.38
CA LYS A 68 -15.34 28.71 0.39
C LYS A 68 -14.33 27.75 1.03
N GLU A 69 -13.04 28.03 0.91
CA GLU A 69 -11.97 27.06 1.16
C GLU A 69 -12.12 25.78 0.30
N GLU A 70 -12.97 25.81 -0.73
CA GLU A 70 -13.25 24.68 -1.60
C GLU A 70 -12.44 24.85 -2.88
N TRP A 71 -11.22 24.36 -2.77
CA TRP A 71 -10.33 24.18 -3.89
C TRP A 71 -10.31 22.75 -4.38
N HIS A 72 -9.96 22.62 -5.66
CA HIS A 72 -9.33 21.43 -6.25
C HIS A 72 -7.91 21.13 -5.69
N LEU A 73 -7.67 21.45 -4.42
CA LEU A 73 -6.41 21.39 -3.66
C LEU A 73 -6.72 21.62 -2.17
N VAL A 74 -7.05 20.58 -1.40
CA VAL A 74 -6.93 20.54 0.07
C VAL A 74 -6.76 19.06 0.49
N CYS A 75 -5.92 18.61 1.44
CA CYS A 75 -5.16 19.24 2.55
C CYS A 75 -4.01 18.27 2.98
N ARG A 76 -2.72 18.63 3.14
CA ARG A 76 -2.11 19.47 4.21
C ARG A 76 -0.83 20.19 3.75
N GLY A 77 -0.65 21.46 4.14
CA GLY A 77 0.62 22.21 4.13
C GLY A 77 1.16 22.61 2.75
N ALA A 78 1.25 23.92 2.46
CA ALA A 78 1.71 24.45 1.17
C ALA A 78 3.05 23.88 0.67
N LYS A 79 3.97 23.53 1.58
CA LYS A 79 5.27 22.92 1.21
C LYS A 79 5.17 21.44 0.82
N ALA A 80 4.34 20.66 1.50
CA ALA A 80 4.17 19.23 1.20
C ALA A 80 3.52 19.05 -0.18
N GLN A 81 2.49 19.86 -0.46
CA GLN A 81 1.83 19.86 -1.77
C GLN A 81 2.75 20.29 -2.92
N THR A 82 3.62 21.30 -2.72
CA THR A 82 4.64 21.65 -3.72
C THR A 82 5.59 20.49 -3.98
N SER A 83 5.98 19.73 -2.95
CA SER A 83 6.86 18.56 -3.12
C SER A 83 6.16 17.40 -3.84
N ALA A 84 4.91 17.10 -3.47
CA ALA A 84 4.11 16.08 -4.15
C ALA A 84 3.87 16.45 -5.63
N PHE A 85 3.59 17.73 -5.92
CA PHE A 85 3.43 18.20 -7.29
C PHE A 85 4.74 18.16 -8.10
N GLU A 86 5.87 18.51 -7.49
CA GLU A 86 7.18 18.35 -8.12
C GLU A 86 7.44 16.88 -8.47
N LYS A 87 7.13 15.94 -7.57
CA LYS A 87 7.26 14.49 -7.81
C LYS A 87 6.31 13.97 -8.88
N PHE A 88 5.10 14.53 -8.93
CA PHE A 88 4.17 14.30 -10.03
C PHE A 88 4.78 14.73 -11.38
N LEU A 89 5.39 15.91 -11.43
CA LEU A 89 6.11 16.35 -12.64
C LEU A 89 7.32 15.47 -12.95
N CYS A 90 8.06 14.99 -11.94
CA CYS A 90 9.12 14.01 -12.15
C CYS A 90 8.57 12.72 -12.78
N ALA A 91 7.43 12.20 -12.32
CA ALA A 91 6.77 11.06 -12.94
C ALA A 91 6.38 11.34 -14.41
N VAL A 92 5.81 12.52 -14.69
CA VAL A 92 5.46 12.96 -16.05
C VAL A 92 6.67 13.04 -16.98
N TYR A 93 7.83 13.45 -16.45
CA TYR A 93 9.07 13.55 -17.21
C TYR A 93 9.92 12.28 -17.18
N ASN A 94 9.45 11.23 -16.50
CA ASN A 94 10.23 10.02 -16.23
C ASN A 94 11.59 10.32 -15.55
N HIS A 95 11.65 11.39 -14.75
CA HIS A 95 12.80 11.72 -13.93
C HIS A 95 12.77 10.87 -12.64
N PRO A 96 13.93 10.44 -12.12
CA PRO A 96 13.99 9.78 -10.83
C PRO A 96 13.44 10.67 -9.71
N TYR A 97 12.58 10.11 -8.87
CA TYR A 97 12.10 10.75 -7.63
C TYR A 97 12.08 9.72 -6.48
N ALA A 98 11.98 10.24 -5.26
CA ALA A 98 11.80 9.47 -4.04
C ALA A 98 10.59 10.02 -3.27
N ILE A 99 9.88 9.14 -2.60
CA ILE A 99 8.71 9.41 -1.77
C ILE A 99 9.20 9.49 -0.32
N VAL A 100 8.81 10.55 0.38
CA VAL A 100 9.22 10.80 1.76
C VAL A 100 8.54 9.83 2.71
N ASP A 101 7.22 9.72 2.62
CA ASP A 101 6.39 8.90 3.51
C ASP A 101 5.10 8.44 2.81
N ALA A 102 4.32 7.60 3.49
CA ALA A 102 3.04 7.13 2.95
C ALA A 102 2.03 8.24 2.69
N ASN A 103 2.01 9.34 3.45
CA ASN A 103 1.04 10.42 3.23
C ASN A 103 1.36 11.18 1.94
N GLU A 104 2.64 11.46 1.68
CA GLU A 104 3.06 12.09 0.42
C GLU A 104 2.71 11.21 -0.79
N PHE A 105 2.86 9.88 -0.68
CA PHE A 105 2.42 8.99 -1.75
C PHE A 105 0.91 9.06 -1.97
N LEU A 106 0.10 9.08 -0.91
CA LEU A 106 -1.35 9.22 -1.03
C LEU A 106 -1.71 10.55 -1.72
N GLU A 107 -1.06 11.65 -1.35
CA GLU A 107 -1.23 12.94 -2.04
C GLU A 107 -0.83 12.87 -3.52
N LEU A 108 0.27 12.19 -3.83
CA LEU A 108 0.74 11.99 -5.20
C LEU A 108 -0.26 11.19 -6.04
N VAL A 109 -0.91 10.17 -5.46
CA VAL A 109 -1.98 9.39 -6.11
C VAL A 109 -3.21 10.25 -6.37
N GLU A 110 -3.64 11.06 -5.40
CA GLU A 110 -4.78 11.98 -5.59
C GLU A 110 -4.48 13.05 -6.66
N LEU A 111 -3.25 13.58 -6.70
CA LEU A 111 -2.82 14.47 -7.78
C LEU A 111 -2.86 13.78 -9.14
N ALA A 112 -2.34 12.56 -9.23
CA ALA A 112 -2.35 11.80 -10.48
C ALA A 112 -3.79 11.46 -10.92
N ASP A 113 -4.70 11.15 -10.01
CA ASP A 113 -6.12 10.94 -10.28
C ASP A 113 -6.77 12.22 -10.84
N TYR A 114 -6.60 13.33 -10.12
CA TYR A 114 -7.12 14.64 -10.52
C TYR A 114 -6.62 15.10 -11.89
N TYR A 115 -5.31 14.98 -12.14
CA TYR A 115 -4.71 15.31 -13.43
C TYR A 115 -4.89 14.21 -14.48
N CYS A 116 -5.68 13.17 -14.22
CA CYS A 116 -5.93 12.05 -15.14
C CYS A 116 -4.63 11.46 -15.70
N ALA A 117 -3.74 11.10 -14.79
CA ALA A 117 -2.35 10.70 -15.02
C ALA A 117 -1.91 9.53 -14.10
N LEU A 118 -2.85 8.78 -13.51
CA LEU A 118 -2.57 7.53 -12.79
C LEU A 118 -1.67 6.55 -13.57
N PRO A 119 -1.83 6.37 -14.90
CA PRO A 119 -0.94 5.51 -15.69
C PRO A 119 0.53 5.95 -15.67
N THR A 120 0.75 7.27 -15.63
CA THR A 120 2.08 7.86 -15.58
C THR A 120 2.73 7.64 -14.23
N LEU A 121 1.96 7.77 -13.15
CA LEU A 121 2.44 7.45 -11.82
C LEU A 121 2.74 5.95 -11.69
N SER A 122 1.82 5.08 -12.10
CA SER A 122 1.95 3.63 -12.06
C SER A 122 3.26 3.15 -12.69
N ARG A 123 3.56 3.60 -13.92
CA ARG A 123 4.77 3.21 -14.67
C ARG A 123 6.09 3.61 -14.01
N THR A 124 6.09 4.65 -13.18
CA THR A 124 7.31 5.18 -12.56
C THR A 124 7.44 4.81 -11.08
N PHE A 125 6.35 4.30 -10.48
CA PHE A 125 6.24 4.09 -9.05
C PHE A 125 7.22 3.05 -8.52
N ASP A 126 7.43 1.92 -9.19
CA ASP A 126 8.37 0.89 -8.72
C ASP A 126 9.78 1.46 -8.53
N GLY A 127 10.25 2.25 -9.50
CA GLY A 127 11.54 2.93 -9.39
C GLY A 127 11.59 3.94 -8.26
N ALA A 128 10.50 4.66 -8.00
CA ALA A 128 10.40 5.61 -6.89
C ALA A 128 10.38 4.90 -5.54
N MET A 129 9.60 3.84 -5.40
CA MET A 129 9.48 3.02 -4.19
C MET A 129 10.84 2.45 -3.75
N MET A 130 11.66 1.98 -4.70
CA MET A 130 13.02 1.50 -4.39
C MET A 130 13.95 2.56 -3.80
N ARG A 131 13.66 3.85 -4.02
CA ARG A 131 14.41 4.98 -3.44
C ARG A 131 13.78 5.52 -2.15
N SER A 132 12.75 4.85 -1.63
CA SER A 132 11.85 5.39 -0.60
C SER A 132 11.75 4.45 0.62
N PRO A 133 12.83 4.26 1.39
CA PRO A 133 12.85 3.30 2.51
C PRO A 133 11.85 3.65 3.62
N GLN A 134 11.61 4.95 3.86
CA GLN A 134 10.64 5.39 4.85
C GLN A 134 9.21 5.05 4.42
N PHE A 135 8.84 5.33 3.17
CA PHE A 135 7.57 4.89 2.58
C PHE A 135 7.33 3.38 2.78
N VAL A 136 8.35 2.55 2.51
CA VAL A 136 8.28 1.10 2.68
C VAL A 136 8.02 0.71 4.15
N THR A 137 8.61 1.45 5.10
CA THR A 137 8.38 1.25 6.54
C THR A 137 6.95 1.64 6.94
N ASP A 138 6.39 2.67 6.31
CA ASP A 138 5.05 3.18 6.62
C ASP A 138 3.92 2.26 6.14
N ILE A 139 4.20 1.31 5.24
CA ILE A 139 3.18 0.42 4.64
C ILE A 139 2.35 -0.26 5.72
N ARG A 140 2.99 -0.74 6.80
CA ARG A 140 2.30 -1.39 7.92
C ARG A 140 1.25 -0.47 8.58
N TYR A 141 1.58 0.81 8.75
CA TYR A 141 0.75 1.75 9.52
C TYR A 141 -0.32 2.46 8.67
N LYS A 142 -0.18 2.40 7.36
CA LYS A 142 -1.09 3.05 6.39
C LYS A 142 -1.69 2.05 5.39
N SER A 143 -1.69 0.77 5.75
CA SER A 143 -2.06 -0.36 4.88
C SER A 143 -3.46 -0.23 4.27
N LEU A 144 -4.46 0.24 5.03
CA LEU A 144 -5.82 0.45 4.51
C LEU A 144 -5.86 1.48 3.36
N ASP A 145 -5.27 2.65 3.57
CA ASP A 145 -5.24 3.71 2.57
C ASP A 145 -4.36 3.32 1.36
N LEU A 146 -3.24 2.66 1.64
CA LEU A 146 -2.30 2.20 0.62
C LEU A 146 -2.86 1.06 -0.23
N LEU A 147 -3.74 0.21 0.30
CA LEU A 147 -4.44 -0.80 -0.51
C LEU A 147 -5.34 -0.13 -1.56
N VAL A 148 -6.07 0.92 -1.16
CA VAL A 148 -6.94 1.69 -2.06
C VAL A 148 -6.09 2.41 -3.10
N ALA A 149 -5.01 3.06 -2.68
CA ALA A 149 -4.09 3.74 -3.58
C ALA A 149 -3.43 2.77 -4.58
N ALA A 150 -2.95 1.61 -4.11
CA ALA A 150 -2.41 0.55 -4.95
C ALA A 150 -3.41 0.04 -6.00
N THR A 151 -4.70 0.01 -5.62
CA THR A 151 -5.79 -0.32 -6.55
C THR A 151 -5.94 0.74 -7.65
N LYS A 152 -5.89 2.04 -7.30
CA LYS A 152 -5.97 3.13 -8.29
C LYS A 152 -4.83 3.11 -9.29
N ILE A 153 -3.60 2.88 -8.83
CA ILE A 153 -2.42 2.83 -9.72
C ILE A 153 -2.12 1.43 -10.27
N ARG A 154 -2.98 0.44 -9.99
CA ARG A 154 -2.83 -0.96 -10.46
C ARG A 154 -1.47 -1.59 -10.10
N ASN A 155 -0.91 -1.24 -8.93
CA ASN A 155 0.39 -1.78 -8.49
C ASN A 155 0.21 -3.05 -7.64
N ALA A 156 0.49 -4.21 -8.25
CA ALA A 156 0.24 -5.51 -7.62
C ALA A 156 1.15 -5.80 -6.42
N LEU A 157 2.38 -5.29 -6.42
CA LEU A 157 3.33 -5.50 -5.32
C LEU A 157 2.87 -4.78 -4.05
N LEU A 158 2.58 -3.48 -4.14
CA LEU A 158 2.06 -2.69 -3.02
C LEU A 158 0.69 -3.20 -2.55
N PHE A 159 -0.16 -3.63 -3.49
CA PHE A 159 -1.47 -4.19 -3.14
C PHE A 159 -1.35 -5.45 -2.28
N ARG A 160 -0.49 -6.39 -2.68
CA ARG A 160 -0.26 -7.64 -1.92
C ARG A 160 0.31 -7.36 -0.54
N GLU A 161 1.25 -6.43 -0.44
CA GLU A 161 1.83 -5.98 0.82
C GLU A 161 0.78 -5.42 1.77
N ALA A 162 0.04 -4.41 1.30
CA ALA A 162 -1.01 -3.79 2.08
C ALA A 162 -2.09 -4.81 2.49
N LEU A 163 -2.42 -5.75 1.60
CA LEU A 163 -3.38 -6.82 1.88
C LEU A 163 -2.94 -7.69 3.05
N VAL A 164 -1.68 -8.17 3.07
CA VAL A 164 -1.15 -8.97 4.19
C VAL A 164 -1.31 -8.22 5.50
N TRP A 165 -0.97 -6.93 5.53
CA TRP A 165 -1.07 -6.12 6.75
C TRP A 165 -2.50 -5.96 7.26
N ILE A 166 -3.49 -5.75 6.39
CA ILE A 166 -4.88 -5.54 6.85
C ILE A 166 -5.62 -6.84 7.19
N VAL A 167 -5.20 -7.98 6.65
CA VAL A 167 -5.80 -9.29 6.96
C VAL A 167 -5.02 -10.07 8.01
N GLY A 168 -3.79 -9.67 8.30
CA GLY A 168 -2.90 -10.36 9.22
C GLY A 168 -3.41 -10.45 10.67
N PRO A 169 -3.94 -9.35 11.26
CA PRO A 169 -4.52 -9.40 12.61
C PRO A 169 -5.67 -10.39 12.65
N HIS A 170 -5.50 -11.48 13.38
CA HIS A 170 -6.48 -12.56 13.40
C HIS A 170 -7.76 -12.17 14.13
N ASN A 171 -7.63 -11.58 15.32
CA ASN A 171 -8.77 -11.25 16.16
C ASN A 171 -9.47 -9.97 15.67
N HIS A 172 -8.68 -9.00 15.21
CA HIS A 172 -9.15 -7.68 14.80
C HIS A 172 -8.66 -7.26 13.42
N PRO A 173 -9.02 -7.98 12.35
CA PRO A 173 -8.53 -7.66 11.02
C PRO A 173 -9.01 -6.28 10.57
N GLU A 174 -8.08 -5.48 10.07
CA GLU A 174 -8.31 -4.07 9.73
C GLU A 174 -9.21 -3.90 8.50
N TYR A 175 -9.28 -4.91 7.61
CA TYR A 175 -10.11 -4.83 6.39
C TYR A 175 -11.59 -4.52 6.67
N ARG A 176 -12.07 -4.76 7.89
CA ARG A 176 -13.44 -4.40 8.32
C ARG A 176 -13.72 -2.90 8.17
N ASN A 177 -12.68 -2.07 8.21
CA ASN A 177 -12.74 -0.61 8.09
C ASN A 177 -12.70 -0.12 6.63
N LEU A 178 -12.49 -1.00 5.63
CA LEU A 178 -12.46 -0.60 4.22
C LEU A 178 -13.82 -0.12 3.74
N ASN A 179 -13.93 1.09 3.20
CA ASN A 179 -15.19 1.59 2.65
C ASN A 179 -15.62 0.87 1.36
N ASP A 180 -14.65 0.49 0.51
CA ASP A 180 -14.93 -0.21 -0.75
C ASP A 180 -15.41 -1.65 -0.49
N ARG A 181 -16.64 -1.95 -0.95
CA ARG A 181 -17.28 -3.26 -0.73
C ARG A 181 -16.56 -4.40 -1.47
N ARG A 182 -16.02 -4.14 -2.65
CA ARG A 182 -15.31 -5.15 -3.46
C ARG A 182 -13.97 -5.49 -2.80
N LEU A 183 -13.19 -4.48 -2.42
CA LEU A 183 -11.93 -4.67 -1.69
C LEU A 183 -12.17 -5.35 -0.34
N ARG A 184 -13.20 -4.92 0.41
CA ARG A 184 -13.57 -5.55 1.68
C ARG A 184 -13.92 -7.03 1.50
N SER A 185 -14.63 -7.39 0.43
CA SER A 185 -14.98 -8.78 0.16
C SER A 185 -13.76 -9.61 -0.21
N LEU A 186 -12.85 -9.09 -1.03
CA LEU A 186 -11.59 -9.74 -1.39
C LEU A 186 -10.73 -9.99 -0.15
N ALA A 187 -10.52 -8.97 0.69
CA ALA A 187 -9.76 -9.10 1.93
C ALA A 187 -10.39 -10.08 2.92
N ARG A 188 -11.73 -10.11 3.00
CA ARG A 188 -12.46 -11.12 3.78
C ARG A 188 -12.22 -12.54 3.25
N CYS A 189 -12.17 -12.76 1.93
CA CYS A 189 -11.84 -14.06 1.35
C CYS A 189 -10.42 -14.49 1.74
N ALA A 190 -9.43 -13.60 1.58
CA ALA A 190 -8.05 -13.86 1.99
C ALA A 190 -7.92 -14.19 3.49
N HIS A 191 -8.63 -13.46 4.36
CA HIS A 191 -8.70 -13.79 5.79
C HIS A 191 -9.40 -15.15 6.06
N GLY A 192 -10.41 -15.49 5.27
CA GLY A 192 -11.10 -16.78 5.31
C GLY A 192 -10.18 -17.95 4.95
N GLU A 193 -9.26 -17.76 4.01
CA GLU A 193 -8.23 -18.76 3.69
C GLU A 193 -7.29 -19.01 4.87
N ILE A 194 -6.86 -17.96 5.58
CA ILE A 194 -6.07 -18.11 6.82
C ILE A 194 -6.86 -18.94 7.84
N SER A 195 -8.15 -18.63 8.02
CA SER A 195 -9.03 -19.35 8.95
C SER A 195 -9.18 -20.84 8.58
N THR A 196 -9.21 -21.13 7.28
CA THR A 196 -9.22 -22.51 6.75
C THR A 196 -7.90 -23.21 7.08
N ARG A 197 -6.76 -22.54 6.88
CA ARG A 197 -5.44 -23.10 7.24
C ARG A 197 -5.30 -23.37 8.74
N ILE A 198 -5.80 -22.47 9.61
CA ILE A 198 -5.86 -22.68 11.06
C ILE A 198 -6.61 -23.98 11.37
N SER A 199 -7.80 -24.16 10.78
CA SER A 199 -8.64 -25.34 10.98
C SER A 199 -7.92 -26.62 10.54
N THR A 200 -7.24 -26.59 9.39
CA THR A 200 -6.42 -27.71 8.89
C THR A 200 -5.26 -28.04 9.84
N VAL A 201 -4.54 -27.04 10.35
CA VAL A 201 -3.45 -27.26 11.32
C VAL A 201 -4.00 -27.89 12.59
N MET A 202 -5.09 -27.36 13.15
CA MET A 202 -5.73 -27.92 14.35
C MET A 202 -6.15 -29.38 14.15
N GLN A 203 -6.75 -29.71 13.01
CA GLN A 203 -7.12 -31.09 12.70
C GLN A 203 -5.90 -32.02 12.63
N HIS A 204 -4.79 -31.58 12.00
CA HIS A 204 -3.56 -32.36 11.96
C HIS A 204 -2.95 -32.56 13.35
N LEU A 205 -3.00 -31.52 14.20
CA LEU A 205 -2.49 -31.59 15.57
C LEU A 205 -3.31 -32.59 16.41
N LEU A 206 -4.65 -32.52 16.35
CA LEU A 206 -5.53 -33.46 17.05
C LEU A 206 -5.34 -34.91 16.58
N THR A 207 -5.20 -35.12 15.27
CA THR A 207 -4.95 -36.46 14.71
C THR A 207 -3.62 -37.01 15.21
N ARG A 208 -2.56 -36.21 15.19
CA ARG A 208 -1.25 -36.63 15.72
C ARG A 208 -1.26 -36.88 17.23
N ALA A 209 -1.97 -36.07 18.00
CA ALA A 209 -2.14 -36.30 19.43
C ALA A 209 -2.85 -37.62 19.72
N HIS A 210 -3.83 -37.99 18.88
CA HIS A 210 -4.50 -39.28 18.96
C HIS A 210 -3.58 -40.47 18.59
N ASP A 211 -2.80 -40.33 17.51
CA ASP A 211 -1.91 -41.40 17.02
C ASP A 211 -0.67 -41.61 17.90
N MET A 212 -0.21 -40.58 18.60
CA MET A 212 0.92 -40.66 19.53
C MET A 212 0.47 -41.12 20.91
N THR A 213 0.52 -42.42 21.15
CA THR A 213 0.35 -43.03 22.49
C THR A 213 1.50 -42.74 23.47
N THR A 214 2.54 -42.01 23.06
CA THR A 214 3.64 -41.63 23.95
C THR A 214 3.17 -40.58 24.95
N PHE A 215 3.06 -41.01 26.22
CA PHE A 215 2.64 -40.21 27.38
C PHE A 215 3.22 -38.79 27.39
N ARG A 216 4.45 -38.59 26.89
CA ARG A 216 5.13 -37.29 26.86
C ARG A 216 4.57 -36.30 25.83
N PHE A 217 4.24 -36.71 24.59
CA PHE A 217 3.68 -35.77 23.62
C PHE A 217 2.21 -35.49 23.94
N ALA A 218 1.42 -36.52 24.26
CA ALA A 218 0.03 -36.32 24.66
C ALA A 218 -0.09 -35.44 25.92
N HIS A 219 0.70 -35.70 26.97
CA HIS A 219 0.68 -34.88 28.18
C HIS A 219 1.17 -33.44 27.97
N ASN A 220 2.22 -33.25 27.17
CA ASN A 220 2.74 -31.91 26.90
C ASN A 220 1.87 -31.15 25.87
N PHE A 221 1.26 -31.84 24.92
CA PHE A 221 0.29 -31.28 23.98
C PHE A 221 -0.98 -30.88 24.72
N ASP A 222 -1.50 -31.72 25.62
CA ASP A 222 -2.59 -31.36 26.52
C ASP A 222 -2.20 -30.16 27.37
N ALA A 223 -1.00 -30.13 27.96
CA ALA A 223 -0.53 -28.99 28.76
C ALA A 223 -0.32 -27.69 27.94
N ALA A 224 0.01 -27.77 26.65
CA ALA A 224 0.23 -26.60 25.79
C ALA A 224 -1.04 -26.15 25.04
N ALA A 225 -1.91 -27.09 24.66
CA ALA A 225 -3.22 -26.82 24.07
C ALA A 225 -4.25 -26.42 25.13
N LEU A 226 -4.08 -26.90 26.37
CA LEU A 226 -4.87 -26.54 27.54
C LEU A 226 -4.05 -25.72 28.55
N ASP A 227 -3.01 -25.02 28.10
CA ASP A 227 -2.19 -24.15 28.98
C ASP A 227 -3.16 -23.30 29.82
N PRO A 228 -3.12 -23.42 31.15
CA PRO A 228 -3.99 -22.66 32.03
C PRO A 228 -3.92 -21.16 31.77
N HIS A 229 -2.83 -20.61 31.25
CA HIS A 229 -2.77 -19.20 30.83
C HIS A 229 -3.51 -18.93 29.51
N ALA A 230 -3.51 -19.87 28.57
CA ALA A 230 -4.33 -19.79 27.35
C ALA A 230 -5.83 -19.99 27.66
N ILE A 231 -6.17 -20.84 28.63
CA ILE A 231 -7.53 -21.04 29.13
C ILE A 231 -7.97 -19.89 30.04
N ASP A 232 -7.09 -19.36 30.90
CA ASP A 232 -7.35 -18.16 31.72
C ASP A 232 -7.59 -16.96 30.81
N ASN A 233 -6.86 -16.79 29.71
CA ASN A 233 -7.17 -15.74 28.73
C ASN A 233 -8.59 -15.92 28.14
N ILE A 234 -8.99 -17.15 27.80
CA ILE A 234 -10.36 -17.47 27.35
C ILE A 234 -11.42 -17.20 28.44
N ILE A 235 -11.11 -17.45 29.71
CA ILE A 235 -12.03 -17.29 30.87
C ILE A 235 -12.10 -15.82 31.36
N TYR A 236 -10.99 -15.08 31.30
CA TYR A 236 -10.85 -13.69 31.75
C TYR A 236 -11.00 -12.65 30.62
N GLY A 237 -11.25 -13.09 29.38
CA GLY A 237 -11.68 -12.23 28.29
C GLY A 237 -10.59 -11.70 27.35
N ASP A 238 -9.33 -12.15 27.51
CA ASP A 238 -8.28 -11.90 26.52
C ASP A 238 -8.36 -12.95 25.40
N ALA A 239 -8.67 -12.51 24.19
CA ALA A 239 -8.79 -13.41 23.05
C ALA A 239 -7.45 -14.14 22.80
N MET A 240 -7.51 -15.47 22.64
CA MET A 240 -6.35 -16.26 22.23
C MET A 240 -5.78 -15.72 20.91
N THR A 241 -4.49 -15.37 20.89
CA THR A 241 -3.79 -14.97 19.66
C THR A 241 -3.24 -16.20 18.95
N PHE A 242 -4.00 -16.73 17.99
CA PHE A 242 -3.59 -17.94 17.26
C PHE A 242 -2.18 -17.88 16.67
N PRO A 243 -1.69 -16.76 16.10
CA PRO A 243 -0.33 -16.68 15.60
C PRO A 243 0.73 -16.98 16.68
N SER A 244 0.67 -16.31 17.83
CA SER A 244 1.57 -16.59 18.96
C SER A 244 1.41 -18.01 19.48
N TYR A 245 0.17 -18.52 19.58
CA TYR A 245 -0.09 -19.89 19.98
C TYR A 245 0.65 -20.90 19.08
N PHE A 246 0.44 -20.83 17.76
CA PHE A 246 1.09 -21.75 16.83
C PHE A 246 2.60 -21.59 16.80
N ARG A 247 3.11 -20.34 16.93
CA ARG A 247 4.55 -20.09 17.05
C ARG A 247 5.12 -20.78 18.28
N ASN A 248 4.54 -20.55 19.45
CA ASN A 248 5.00 -21.13 20.71
C ASN A 248 4.92 -22.65 20.68
N LEU A 249 3.90 -23.20 20.02
CA LEU A 249 3.74 -24.64 19.82
C LEU A 249 4.90 -25.22 18.96
N VAL A 250 5.30 -24.57 17.86
CA VAL A 250 6.45 -25.02 17.05
C VAL A 250 7.77 -24.90 17.83
N VAL A 251 7.95 -23.83 18.60
CA VAL A 251 9.15 -23.62 19.42
C VAL A 251 9.25 -24.65 20.54
N GLY A 252 8.14 -24.95 21.21
CA GLY A 252 8.07 -25.93 22.31
C GLY A 252 8.15 -27.39 21.85
N PHE A 253 7.70 -27.68 20.62
CA PHE A 253 7.64 -29.02 20.04
C PHE A 253 8.26 -29.06 18.64
N PRO A 254 9.59 -29.18 18.54
CA PRO A 254 10.28 -29.18 17.26
C PRO A 254 9.78 -30.27 16.28
N GLU A 255 9.20 -31.36 16.78
CA GLU A 255 8.60 -32.44 15.96
C GLU A 255 7.43 -31.94 15.08
N LEU A 256 6.79 -30.85 15.49
CA LEU A 256 5.71 -30.19 14.74
C LEU A 256 6.22 -29.33 13.59
N SER A 257 7.51 -28.97 13.58
CA SER A 257 8.12 -28.26 12.45
C SER A 257 7.93 -29.05 11.16
N ASN A 258 7.96 -30.39 11.20
CA ASN A 258 7.74 -31.20 10.00
C ASN A 258 6.30 -31.14 9.44
N LEU A 259 5.35 -30.47 10.11
CA LEU A 259 4.01 -30.26 9.58
C LEU A 259 4.01 -29.16 8.52
N LYS A 260 3.93 -29.55 7.24
CA LYS A 260 3.81 -28.59 6.13
C LYS A 260 2.70 -27.54 6.37
N SER A 261 1.58 -27.95 6.94
CA SER A 261 0.45 -27.05 7.23
C SER A 261 0.80 -25.95 8.24
N ILE A 262 1.60 -26.23 9.28
CA ILE A 262 1.97 -25.21 10.27
C ILE A 262 2.98 -24.22 9.69
N HIS A 263 3.92 -24.71 8.88
CA HIS A 263 4.85 -23.87 8.13
C HIS A 263 4.13 -22.94 7.16
N GLN A 264 3.15 -23.44 6.41
CA GLN A 264 2.35 -22.62 5.50
C GLN A 264 1.46 -21.59 6.20
N LEU A 265 1.09 -21.84 7.46
CA LEU A 265 0.32 -20.92 8.27
C LEU A 265 1.19 -19.80 8.86
N LEU A 266 2.42 -20.11 9.27
CA LEU A 266 3.37 -19.15 9.85
C LEU A 266 4.31 -18.53 8.81
N GLU A 267 4.17 -18.87 7.53
CA GLU A 267 4.95 -18.31 6.43
C GLU A 267 4.81 -16.79 6.36
N ASN A 268 5.92 -16.10 6.15
CA ASN A 268 5.94 -14.67 5.86
C ASN A 268 5.98 -14.45 4.34
N ARG A 269 4.96 -13.77 3.80
CA ARG A 269 4.84 -13.46 2.37
C ARG A 269 5.11 -12.00 2.03
N LEU A 270 5.59 -11.21 2.98
CA LEU A 270 6.07 -9.85 2.76
C LEU A 270 7.38 -9.88 1.94
N LYS A 271 7.43 -9.06 0.89
CA LYS A 271 8.50 -8.85 -0.08
C LYS A 271 9.15 -7.47 0.02
N LEU A 272 8.42 -6.43 0.43
CA LEU A 272 8.93 -5.05 0.54
C LEU A 272 9.57 -4.78 1.89
N SER A 273 8.71 -4.66 2.93
CA SER A 273 9.14 -4.40 4.29
C SER A 273 8.87 -5.64 5.13
N GLY A 274 9.87 -6.07 5.88
CA GLY A 274 9.64 -7.07 6.91
C GLY A 274 9.78 -8.53 6.47
N SER A 275 10.62 -8.83 5.49
CA SER A 275 11.00 -10.22 5.16
C SER A 275 11.65 -10.97 6.33
N HIS A 276 12.19 -10.24 7.32
CA HIS A 276 12.75 -10.78 8.55
C HIS A 276 11.71 -11.00 9.66
N LEU A 277 10.52 -10.42 9.52
CA LEU A 277 9.47 -10.48 10.54
C LEU A 277 8.92 -11.91 10.63
N VAL A 278 8.41 -12.26 11.80
CA VAL A 278 7.83 -13.59 12.01
C VAL A 278 6.43 -13.50 12.61
N ALA A 279 5.50 -14.27 12.03
CA ALA A 279 4.13 -14.37 12.52
C ALA A 279 4.10 -14.82 14.00
N GLY A 280 3.27 -14.17 14.81
CA GLY A 280 3.12 -14.45 16.24
C GLY A 280 4.24 -13.92 17.15
N GLU A 281 5.21 -13.16 16.63
CA GLU A 281 6.31 -12.57 17.41
C GLU A 281 5.87 -11.32 18.19
N ALA A 282 5.79 -11.42 19.52
CA ALA A 282 5.33 -10.32 20.37
C ALA A 282 6.26 -9.10 20.36
N ASN A 283 7.58 -9.31 20.28
CA ASN A 283 8.58 -8.24 20.35
C ASN A 283 8.47 -7.21 19.21
N GLU A 284 7.88 -7.61 18.08
CA GLU A 284 7.67 -6.75 16.91
C GLU A 284 6.21 -6.27 16.79
N GLY A 285 5.40 -6.51 17.84
CA GLY A 285 3.96 -6.22 17.84
C GLY A 285 3.18 -7.11 16.88
N LEU A 286 3.66 -8.33 16.60
CA LEU A 286 3.08 -9.29 15.65
C LEU A 286 2.41 -10.48 16.34
N ALA A 287 2.13 -10.38 17.65
CA ALA A 287 1.53 -11.46 18.42
C ALA A 287 0.20 -11.98 17.82
N ASP A 288 -0.61 -11.07 17.27
CA ASP A 288 -1.88 -11.40 16.61
C ASP A 288 -1.79 -11.44 15.08
N TYR A 289 -0.59 -11.39 14.49
CA TYR A 289 -0.42 -11.32 13.03
C TYR A 289 -0.05 -12.65 12.39
N PHE A 290 -0.87 -13.09 11.43
CA PHE A 290 -0.43 -13.99 10.37
C PHE A 290 0.12 -13.18 9.19
N LEU A 291 1.18 -13.68 8.55
CA LEU A 291 1.83 -13.02 7.40
C LEU A 291 1.71 -13.86 6.11
N CYS A 292 0.85 -14.88 6.11
CA CYS A 292 0.76 -15.91 5.07
C CYS A 292 -0.34 -15.66 4.03
N ALA A 293 -1.01 -14.51 4.10
CA ALA A 293 -2.06 -14.13 3.17
C ALA A 293 -1.51 -14.03 1.74
N SER A 294 -2.36 -14.35 0.76
CA SER A 294 -2.02 -14.19 -0.65
C SER A 294 -3.26 -13.88 -1.46
N VAL A 295 -3.01 -13.29 -2.62
CA VAL A 295 -3.99 -13.08 -3.68
C VAL A 295 -3.30 -13.38 -5.01
N ALA A 296 -3.95 -14.22 -5.82
CA ALA A 296 -3.45 -14.59 -7.14
C ALA A 296 -3.61 -13.40 -8.11
N ASP A 297 -2.96 -13.44 -9.28
CA ASP A 297 -3.04 -12.33 -10.24
C ASP A 297 -4.46 -12.20 -10.83
N GLU A 298 -5.13 -13.33 -11.03
CA GLU A 298 -6.52 -13.44 -11.51
C GLU A 298 -7.55 -12.87 -10.53
N ASP A 299 -7.20 -12.75 -9.25
CA ASP A 299 -8.07 -12.22 -8.20
C ASP A 299 -7.85 -10.73 -7.92
N LEU A 300 -6.90 -10.09 -8.62
CA LEU A 300 -6.67 -8.65 -8.48
C LEU A 300 -7.93 -7.86 -8.91
N PRO A 301 -8.19 -6.69 -8.31
CA PRO A 301 -9.37 -5.90 -8.64
C PRO A 301 -9.34 -5.26 -10.04
N TRP A 302 -8.21 -5.39 -10.75
CA TRP A 302 -7.98 -4.98 -12.14
C TRP A 302 -7.43 -6.15 -12.95
N ASP A 303 -7.50 -6.06 -14.27
CA ASP A 303 -6.89 -7.02 -15.19
C ASP A 303 -5.40 -6.68 -15.37
N PRO A 304 -4.45 -7.58 -15.05
CA PRO A 304 -3.02 -7.34 -15.20
C PRO A 304 -2.57 -7.08 -16.64
N GLU A 305 -3.32 -7.55 -17.63
CA GLU A 305 -3.00 -7.39 -19.06
C GLU A 305 -3.63 -6.13 -19.67
N GLU A 306 -4.44 -5.40 -18.91
CA GLU A 306 -5.09 -4.18 -19.37
C GLU A 306 -4.06 -3.05 -19.51
N LEU A 307 -3.87 -2.57 -20.73
CA LEU A 307 -3.03 -1.40 -20.99
C LEU A 307 -3.75 -0.11 -20.58
N ASP A 308 -3.08 0.67 -19.75
CA ASP A 308 -3.51 2.02 -19.40
C ASP A 308 -3.24 2.99 -20.58
N PHE A 309 -4.29 3.48 -21.25
CA PHE A 309 -4.22 4.48 -22.33
C PHE A 309 -4.43 5.93 -21.86
#